data_AF-A0A1Y1BGF9-F1
#
_entry.id   AF-A0A1Y1BGF9-F1
#
_cell.length_a   1.000
_cell.length_b   1.000
_cell.length_c   1.000
_cell.angle_alpha   90.00
_cell.angle_beta   90.00
_cell.angle_gamma   90.00
#
_symmetry.space_group_name_H-M   'P 1'
#
loop_
_entity.id
_entity.type
_entity.pdbx_description
1 polymer ?
#
loop_
_entity_poly.entity_id
_entity_poly.type
_entity_poly.pdbx_seq_one_letter_code
_entity_poly.pdbx_strand_id
1 'polypeptide(L)'
;MPNSPTTVRTNTTPDSVKGVQLRAVTFKELWDAYPSGNPYQNPAYTNQCAIRISVTFHRVGIEMKSFSAKLVKPLGGQSSIGRILLNGKATATRANELGEWLRLQPFAGLGRAENVTGPDWEPRVKGRTGIIMFDGYWAREGEATENASGGHIDLWNGNRLTISSPFNIFATTGRLLGRHSFRPGHAFGWSDLRNSRRILFWEVR
;
A
#
# COMPACT_ATOMS: atom_id res chain seq x y z
N MET A 1 -5.54 16.56 1.95
CA MET A 1 -4.09 16.59 2.28
C MET A 1 -4.01 16.83 3.78
N PRO A 2 -3.09 16.18 4.52
CA PRO A 2 -3.03 16.29 5.98
C PRO A 2 -2.57 17.67 6.47
N ASN A 3 -2.05 18.50 5.55
CA ASN A 3 -1.64 19.88 5.78
C ASN A 3 -2.58 20.84 5.03
N SER A 4 -3.04 21.89 5.71
CA SER A 4 -3.79 22.98 5.09
C SER A 4 -2.90 23.82 4.17
N PRO A 5 -3.47 24.50 3.16
CA PRO A 5 -2.73 25.45 2.34
C PRO A 5 -1.99 26.48 3.21
N THR A 6 -0.70 26.68 2.94
CA THR A 6 0.11 27.71 3.61
C THR A 6 0.38 28.84 2.62
N THR A 7 -0.07 30.05 2.96
CA THR A 7 0.22 31.26 2.18
C THR A 7 1.49 31.91 2.72
N VAL A 8 2.51 32.03 1.86
CA VAL A 8 3.77 32.71 2.19
C VAL A 8 3.79 34.06 1.47
N ARG A 9 4.07 35.15 2.20
CA ARG A 9 4.28 36.48 1.62
C ARG A 9 5.76 36.64 1.26
N THR A 10 6.04 37.08 0.04
CA THR A 10 7.39 37.40 -0.44
C THR A 10 7.80 38.81 -0.02
N ASN A 11 9.11 39.12 -0.09
CA ASN A 11 9.66 40.45 0.13
C ASN A 11 10.84 40.71 -0.83
N THR A 12 11.40 41.92 -0.81
CA THR A 12 12.50 42.34 -1.69
C THR A 12 13.89 42.00 -1.14
N THR A 13 13.98 41.37 0.03
CA THR A 13 15.26 40.97 0.63
C THR A 13 15.80 39.74 -0.12
N PRO A 14 16.97 39.85 -0.78
CA PRO A 14 17.61 38.71 -1.43
C PRO A 14 17.85 37.58 -0.42
N ASP A 15 17.74 36.34 -0.88
CA ASP A 15 17.98 35.12 -0.10
C ASP A 15 17.14 34.97 1.18
N SER A 16 16.00 35.67 1.27
CA SER A 16 15.09 35.52 2.40
C SER A 16 14.46 34.13 2.47
N VAL A 17 14.54 33.51 3.65
CA VAL A 17 14.00 32.16 3.90
C VAL A 17 12.82 32.24 4.85
N LYS A 18 11.73 31.55 4.51
CA LYS A 18 10.60 31.31 5.43
C LYS A 18 10.48 29.82 5.72
N GLY A 19 10.78 29.43 6.96
CA GLY A 19 10.49 28.08 7.44
C GLY A 19 8.98 27.82 7.46
N VAL A 20 8.55 26.72 6.85
CA VAL A 20 7.18 26.21 6.92
C VAL A 20 7.23 24.85 7.62
N GLN A 21 6.53 24.73 8.74
CA GLN A 21 6.38 23.46 9.43
C GLN A 21 5.20 22.69 8.83
N LEU A 22 5.46 21.47 8.38
CA LEU A 22 4.43 20.56 7.86
C LEU A 22 4.26 19.39 8.82
N ARG A 23 3.02 18.98 9.06
CA ARG A 23 2.70 17.71 9.71
C ARG A 23 3.11 16.57 8.79
N ALA A 24 4.04 15.75 9.27
CA ALA A 24 4.32 14.44 8.70
C ALA A 24 3.38 13.41 9.33
N VAL A 25 2.77 12.56 8.51
CA VAL A 25 1.93 11.45 8.99
C VAL A 25 2.83 10.37 9.54
N THR A 26 2.51 9.89 10.74
CA THR A 26 3.25 8.83 11.43
C THR A 26 2.70 7.45 11.13
N PHE A 27 3.51 6.42 11.34
CA PHE A 27 3.02 5.04 11.19
C PHE A 27 1.91 4.71 12.19
N LYS A 28 2.02 5.20 13.44
CA LYS A 28 1.01 4.96 14.47
C LYS A 28 -0.35 5.48 14.04
N GLU A 29 -0.41 6.69 13.47
CA GLU A 29 -1.65 7.26 12.96
C GLU A 29 -2.26 6.41 11.83
N LEU A 30 -1.43 5.89 10.92
CA LEU A 30 -1.91 4.97 9.88
C LEU A 30 -2.42 3.66 10.49
N TRP A 31 -1.68 3.08 11.42
CA TRP A 31 -2.02 1.81 12.05
C TRP A 31 -3.34 1.90 12.81
N ASP A 32 -3.52 2.93 13.64
CA ASP A 32 -4.73 3.15 14.42
C ASP A 32 -5.94 3.51 13.54
N ALA A 33 -5.69 4.15 12.39
CA ALA A 33 -6.74 4.49 11.43
C ALA A 33 -7.16 3.32 10.53
N TYR A 34 -6.47 2.18 10.56
CA TYR A 34 -6.76 1.08 9.65
C TYR A 34 -8.17 0.50 9.90
N PRO A 35 -9.03 0.35 8.87
CA PRO A 35 -10.39 -0.12 9.06
C PRO A 35 -10.45 -1.62 9.39
N SER A 36 -11.28 -1.97 10.37
CA SER A 36 -11.75 -3.34 10.56
C SER A 36 -12.72 -3.74 9.42
N GLY A 37 -12.55 -4.94 8.87
CA GLY A 37 -13.48 -5.49 7.88
C GLY A 37 -13.37 -4.86 6.47
N ASN A 38 -14.47 -4.91 5.71
CA ASN A 38 -14.56 -4.39 4.35
C ASN A 38 -15.24 -3.01 4.36
N PRO A 39 -14.51 -1.92 4.07
CA PRO A 39 -15.09 -0.57 4.11
C PRO A 39 -16.00 -0.25 2.90
N TYR A 40 -15.96 -1.04 1.83
CA TYR A 40 -16.79 -0.80 0.65
C TYR A 40 -17.72 -1.98 0.37
N GLN A 41 -19.02 -1.79 0.45
CA GLN A 41 -20.00 -2.87 0.29
C GLN A 41 -20.44 -2.97 -1.18
N ASN A 42 -19.56 -3.55 -2.01
CA ASN A 42 -19.87 -3.82 -3.41
C ASN A 42 -19.27 -5.18 -3.83
N PRO A 43 -20.09 -6.13 -4.32
CA PRO A 43 -19.64 -7.47 -4.67
C PRO A 43 -18.60 -7.50 -5.81
N ALA A 44 -18.55 -6.47 -6.66
CA ALA A 44 -17.53 -6.35 -7.70
C ALA A 44 -16.11 -6.11 -7.13
N TYR A 45 -15.99 -5.78 -5.83
CA TYR A 45 -14.73 -5.45 -5.17
C TYR A 45 -14.47 -6.39 -3.98
N THR A 46 -14.25 -7.67 -4.30
CA THR A 46 -13.93 -8.72 -3.32
C THR A 46 -12.56 -8.50 -2.66
N ASN A 47 -11.58 -8.00 -3.42
CA ASN A 47 -10.25 -7.64 -2.94
C ASN A 47 -10.18 -6.18 -2.50
N GLN A 48 -10.15 -5.94 -1.19
CA GLN A 48 -10.20 -4.58 -0.62
C GLN A 48 -8.90 -4.07 -0.02
N CYS A 49 -7.75 -4.71 -0.27
CA CYS A 49 -6.46 -4.27 0.26
C CYS A 49 -6.16 -2.78 -0.05
N ALA A 50 -6.24 -2.38 -1.33
CA ALA A 50 -6.03 -1.00 -1.74
C ALA A 50 -7.12 -0.03 -1.22
N ILE A 51 -8.36 -0.50 -1.10
CA ILE A 51 -9.48 0.29 -0.57
C ILE A 51 -9.27 0.57 0.92
N ARG A 52 -8.84 -0.43 1.71
CA ARG A 52 -8.56 -0.27 3.14
C ARG A 52 -7.40 0.69 3.39
N ILE A 53 -6.33 0.60 2.62
CA ILE A 53 -5.23 1.57 2.68
C ILE A 53 -5.73 2.97 2.30
N SER A 54 -6.55 3.09 1.25
CA SER A 54 -7.15 4.38 0.87
C SER A 54 -8.02 4.98 1.99
N VAL A 55 -8.85 4.17 2.64
CA VAL A 55 -9.68 4.61 3.78
C VAL A 55 -8.83 4.99 4.99
N THR A 56 -7.73 4.28 5.23
CA THR A 56 -6.73 4.64 6.24
C THR A 56 -6.18 6.04 5.97
N PHE A 57 -5.76 6.30 4.72
CA PHE A 57 -5.31 7.62 4.27
C PHE A 57 -6.39 8.69 4.48
N HIS A 58 -7.64 8.40 4.13
CA HIS A 58 -8.73 9.36 4.30
C HIS A 58 -8.95 9.75 5.75
N ARG A 59 -8.83 8.79 6.68
CA ARG A 59 -8.99 8.99 8.12
C ARG A 59 -7.89 9.85 8.74
N VAL A 60 -6.68 9.85 8.15
CA VAL A 60 -5.58 10.72 8.57
C VAL A 60 -5.48 12.04 7.77
N GLY A 61 -6.45 12.32 6.90
CA GLY A 61 -6.56 13.58 6.13
C GLY A 61 -5.91 13.55 4.73
N ILE A 62 -5.43 12.40 4.27
CA ILE A 62 -4.90 12.21 2.91
C ILE A 62 -6.07 11.83 1.99
N GLU A 63 -6.54 12.79 1.19
CA GLU A 63 -7.72 12.59 0.29
C GLU A 63 -7.40 11.92 -1.04
N MET A 64 -6.11 11.68 -1.33
CA MET A 64 -5.63 11.05 -2.56
C MET A 64 -6.04 11.78 -3.86
N LYS A 65 -6.22 13.10 -3.83
CA LYS A 65 -6.65 13.91 -5.01
C LYS A 65 -5.76 13.71 -6.24
N SER A 66 -4.46 13.48 -6.05
CA SER A 66 -3.49 13.23 -7.12
C SER A 66 -3.56 11.80 -7.69
N PHE A 67 -4.26 10.86 -7.05
CA PHE A 67 -4.50 9.52 -7.60
C PHE A 67 -5.47 9.62 -8.78
N SER A 68 -4.90 9.76 -9.98
CA SER A 68 -5.60 10.05 -11.22
C SER A 68 -4.81 9.53 -12.42
N ALA A 69 -5.49 9.32 -13.56
CA ALA A 69 -4.87 8.86 -14.81
C ALA A 69 -3.82 9.83 -15.38
N LYS A 70 -3.76 11.08 -14.87
CA LYS A 70 -2.73 12.06 -15.22
C LYS A 70 -1.37 11.68 -14.64
N LEU A 71 -1.34 11.11 -13.43
CA LEU A 71 -0.11 10.82 -12.68
C LEU A 71 0.18 9.32 -12.56
N VAL A 72 -0.85 8.48 -12.62
CA VAL A 72 -0.72 7.02 -12.56
C VAL A 72 -1.30 6.44 -13.84
N LYS A 73 -0.56 5.57 -14.52
CA LYS A 73 -1.05 4.89 -15.73
C LYS A 73 -1.79 3.60 -15.37
N PRO A 74 -2.81 3.21 -16.15
CA PRO A 74 -3.43 1.90 -16.01
C PRO A 74 -2.39 0.79 -16.12
N LEU A 75 -2.47 -0.22 -15.26
CA LEU A 75 -1.58 -1.39 -15.26
C LEU A 75 -2.35 -2.68 -15.55
N GLY A 76 -1.66 -3.73 -16.01
CA GLY A 76 -2.29 -5.03 -16.31
C GLY A 76 -3.18 -5.00 -17.55
N GLY A 77 -2.82 -4.22 -18.57
CA GLY A 77 -3.58 -4.11 -19.82
C GLY A 77 -4.94 -3.41 -19.72
N GLN A 78 -5.22 -2.75 -18.59
CA GLN A 78 -6.51 -2.13 -18.31
C GLN A 78 -6.67 -0.80 -19.05
N SER A 79 -7.90 -0.46 -19.45
CA SER A 79 -8.21 0.77 -20.20
C SER A 79 -8.21 2.04 -19.32
N SER A 80 -8.40 1.90 -18.02
CA SER A 80 -8.44 2.99 -17.04
C SER A 80 -7.87 2.53 -15.71
N ILE A 81 -7.49 3.46 -14.82
CA ILE A 81 -7.01 3.12 -13.46
C ILE A 81 -8.14 2.64 -12.55
N GLY A 82 -7.81 1.78 -11.60
CA GLY A 82 -8.73 1.21 -10.62
C GLY A 82 -9.03 2.25 -9.55
N ARG A 83 -10.08 3.03 -9.77
CA ARG A 83 -10.43 4.19 -8.94
C ARG A 83 -11.93 4.30 -8.75
N ILE A 84 -12.35 4.49 -7.50
CA ILE A 84 -13.72 4.86 -7.13
C ILE A 84 -13.71 6.16 -6.30
N LEU A 85 -14.89 6.74 -6.09
CA LEU A 85 -15.11 7.77 -5.08
C LEU A 85 -15.83 7.14 -3.90
N LEU A 86 -15.15 7.04 -2.76
CA LEU A 86 -15.76 6.61 -1.51
C LEU A 86 -15.94 7.85 -0.63
N ASN A 87 -17.18 8.18 -0.30
CA ASN A 87 -17.53 9.41 0.43
C ASN A 87 -16.94 10.68 -0.22
N GLY A 88 -17.00 10.76 -1.55
CA GLY A 88 -16.46 11.88 -2.34
C GLY A 88 -14.93 11.93 -2.45
N LYS A 89 -14.19 10.98 -1.87
CA LYS A 89 -12.72 10.93 -1.88
C LYS A 89 -12.19 9.87 -2.83
N ALA A 90 -11.13 10.21 -3.56
CA ALA A 90 -10.46 9.29 -4.47
C ALA A 90 -9.96 8.06 -3.70
N THR A 91 -10.28 6.88 -4.21
CA THR A 91 -9.99 5.59 -3.56
C THR A 91 -9.42 4.64 -4.59
N ALA A 92 -8.25 4.09 -4.32
CA ALA A 92 -7.64 3.08 -5.17
C ALA A 92 -8.29 1.72 -4.95
N THR A 93 -8.55 0.99 -6.03
CA THR A 93 -9.11 -0.37 -5.98
C THR A 93 -8.09 -1.43 -6.39
N ARG A 94 -6.88 -1.04 -6.81
CA ARG A 94 -5.81 -1.94 -7.23
C ARG A 94 -4.49 -1.62 -6.52
N ALA A 95 -3.84 -2.66 -6.01
CA ALA A 95 -2.64 -2.55 -5.17
C ALA A 95 -1.44 -1.99 -5.94
N ASN A 96 -1.18 -2.49 -7.14
CA ASN A 96 -0.06 -2.08 -7.99
C ASN A 96 -0.13 -0.60 -8.39
N GLU A 97 -1.31 -0.12 -8.78
CA GLU A 97 -1.52 1.30 -9.11
C GLU A 97 -1.43 2.21 -7.88
N LEU A 98 -1.89 1.74 -6.71
CA LEU A 98 -1.67 2.45 -5.45
C LEU A 98 -0.18 2.53 -5.10
N GLY A 99 0.58 1.46 -5.35
CA GLY A 99 2.03 1.45 -5.21
C GLY A 99 2.73 2.48 -6.11
N GLU A 100 2.34 2.57 -7.39
CA GLU A 100 2.87 3.60 -8.30
C GLU A 100 2.56 5.02 -7.82
N TRP A 101 1.38 5.24 -7.24
CA TRP A 101 1.05 6.52 -6.63
C TRP A 101 1.92 6.84 -5.40
N LEU A 102 2.18 5.85 -4.54
CA LEU A 102 3.04 6.02 -3.36
C LEU A 102 4.50 6.32 -3.74
N ARG A 103 4.99 5.83 -4.89
CA ARG A 103 6.32 6.18 -5.41
C ARG A 103 6.48 7.68 -5.70
N LEU A 104 5.39 8.40 -5.92
CA LEU A 104 5.39 9.85 -6.10
C LEU A 104 5.57 10.62 -4.78
N GLN A 105 5.70 9.91 -3.65
CA GLN A 105 5.76 10.46 -2.29
C GLN A 105 4.66 11.50 -2.00
N PRO A 106 3.37 11.11 -2.11
CA PRO A 106 2.25 12.05 -2.15
C PRO A 106 1.91 12.71 -0.80
N PHE A 107 2.59 12.36 0.30
CA PHE A 107 2.41 12.98 1.60
C PHE A 107 3.70 12.97 2.42
N ALA A 108 3.86 13.95 3.31
CA ALA A 108 4.97 14.03 4.24
C ALA A 108 4.88 12.91 5.28
N GLY A 109 6.00 12.26 5.58
CA GLY A 109 6.08 11.06 6.43
C GLY A 109 6.24 9.75 5.66
N LEU A 110 6.00 9.76 4.33
CA LEU A 110 6.25 8.61 3.47
C LEU A 110 7.70 8.59 2.97
N GLY A 111 8.44 7.54 3.33
CA GLY A 111 9.80 7.32 2.88
C GLY A 111 9.95 7.01 1.37
N ARG A 112 11.22 6.83 0.99
CA ARG A 112 11.70 6.18 -0.23
C ARG A 112 10.88 4.93 -0.58
N ALA A 113 10.48 4.73 -1.83
CA ALA A 113 10.14 3.38 -2.28
C ALA A 113 11.42 2.53 -2.33
N GLU A 114 11.46 1.46 -1.55
CA GLU A 114 12.55 0.48 -1.51
C GLU A 114 12.12 -0.80 -2.19
N ASN A 115 12.92 -1.27 -3.16
CA ASN A 115 12.70 -2.58 -3.76
C ASN A 115 13.31 -3.66 -2.87
N VAL A 116 12.46 -4.43 -2.20
CA VAL A 116 12.85 -5.53 -1.31
C VAL A 116 12.51 -6.89 -1.91
N THR A 117 12.29 -6.97 -3.23
CA THR A 117 11.95 -8.21 -3.94
C THR A 117 12.98 -9.30 -3.67
N GLY A 118 12.49 -10.52 -3.44
CA GLY A 118 13.30 -11.70 -3.20
C GLY A 118 12.72 -12.59 -2.10
N PRO A 119 13.19 -13.84 -2.00
CA PRO A 119 12.74 -14.76 -0.95
C PRO A 119 13.10 -14.29 0.47
N ASP A 120 14.07 -13.38 0.59
CA ASP A 120 14.59 -12.79 1.81
C ASP A 120 14.02 -11.38 2.10
N TRP A 121 12.90 -11.00 1.48
CA TRP A 121 12.28 -9.68 1.68
C TRP A 121 11.95 -9.39 3.14
N GLU A 122 11.49 -10.38 3.91
CA GLU A 122 11.01 -10.14 5.28
C GLU A 122 12.14 -9.70 6.22
N PRO A 123 13.29 -10.41 6.32
CA PRO A 123 14.43 -9.91 7.07
C PRO A 123 14.82 -8.46 6.77
N ARG A 124 14.65 -7.97 5.52
CA ARG A 124 15.00 -6.60 5.11
C ARG A 124 14.05 -5.53 5.66
N VAL A 125 12.83 -5.91 6.03
CA VAL A 125 11.81 -5.00 6.58
C VAL A 125 11.47 -5.29 8.04
N LYS A 126 12.00 -6.36 8.62
CA LYS A 126 11.80 -6.73 10.02
C LYS A 126 12.28 -5.61 10.95
N GLY A 127 11.47 -5.29 11.96
CA GLY A 127 11.72 -4.18 12.89
C GLY A 127 11.43 -2.78 12.33
N ARG A 128 11.12 -2.65 11.03
CA ARG A 128 10.78 -1.37 10.38
C ARG A 128 9.27 -1.25 10.21
N THR A 129 8.74 -0.05 10.28
CA THR A 129 7.31 0.22 10.10
C THR A 129 7.04 0.91 8.77
N GLY A 130 5.90 0.63 8.15
CA GLY A 130 5.60 1.25 6.86
C GLY A 130 4.45 0.63 6.09
N ILE A 131 4.42 0.94 4.80
CA ILE A 131 3.51 0.33 3.83
C ILE A 131 4.32 -0.67 3.01
N ILE A 132 3.74 -1.84 2.70
CA ILE A 132 4.37 -2.83 1.85
C ILE A 132 3.40 -3.30 0.76
N MET A 133 3.90 -3.42 -0.46
CA MET A 133 3.17 -3.92 -1.62
C MET A 133 3.86 -5.15 -2.17
N PHE A 134 3.06 -6.16 -2.49
CA PHE A 134 3.42 -7.39 -3.18
C PHE A 134 2.70 -7.39 -4.54
N ASP A 135 3.43 -7.49 -5.64
CA ASP A 135 2.89 -7.33 -6.99
C ASP A 135 3.28 -8.51 -7.89
N GLY A 136 2.34 -8.92 -8.73
CA GLY A 136 2.51 -9.95 -9.75
C GLY A 136 2.74 -11.37 -9.24
N TYR A 137 2.13 -11.75 -8.10
CA TYR A 137 2.17 -13.14 -7.61
C TYR A 137 0.93 -13.97 -8.00
N TRP A 138 -0.09 -13.36 -8.63
CA TRP A 138 -1.23 -14.07 -9.25
C TRP A 138 -1.79 -13.30 -10.45
N ALA A 139 -2.36 -14.00 -11.42
CA ALA A 139 -2.97 -13.40 -12.62
C ALA A 139 -4.44 -13.08 -12.37
N ARG A 140 -4.90 -11.90 -12.77
CA ARG A 140 -6.33 -11.57 -12.76
C ARG A 140 -7.07 -12.33 -13.85
N GLU A 141 -8.39 -12.39 -13.75
CA GLU A 141 -9.22 -12.94 -14.82
C GLU A 141 -8.94 -12.19 -16.13
N GLY A 142 -8.64 -12.93 -17.19
CA GLY A 142 -8.25 -12.38 -18.50
C GLY A 142 -6.76 -12.02 -18.65
N GLU A 143 -5.92 -12.20 -17.61
CA GLU A 143 -4.47 -12.02 -17.72
C GLU A 143 -3.76 -13.35 -17.96
N ALA A 144 -2.76 -13.34 -18.85
CA ALA A 144 -1.80 -14.43 -18.92
C ALA A 144 -0.90 -14.44 -17.68
N THR A 145 -0.39 -15.61 -17.30
CA THR A 145 0.47 -15.76 -16.11
C THR A 145 1.70 -14.87 -16.20
N GLU A 146 2.32 -14.76 -17.37
CA GLU A 146 3.42 -13.86 -17.71
C GLU A 146 3.09 -12.36 -17.56
N ASN A 147 1.81 -11.99 -17.47
CA ASN A 147 1.32 -10.62 -17.29
C ASN A 147 0.58 -10.40 -15.96
N ALA A 148 0.70 -11.35 -15.03
CA ALA A 148 0.09 -11.29 -13.72
C ALA A 148 0.27 -9.93 -13.04
N SER A 149 -0.84 -9.25 -12.76
CA SER A 149 -0.87 -7.95 -12.06
C SER A 149 -1.62 -7.99 -10.73
N GLY A 150 -2.06 -9.19 -10.31
CA GLY A 150 -2.62 -9.46 -9.01
C GLY A 150 -1.59 -9.24 -7.90
N GLY A 151 -1.99 -8.47 -6.88
CA GLY A 151 -1.10 -8.05 -5.80
C GLY A 151 -1.84 -7.75 -4.50
N HIS A 152 -1.07 -7.48 -3.45
CA HIS A 152 -1.53 -7.08 -2.12
C HIS A 152 -0.80 -5.82 -1.67
N ILE A 153 -1.47 -4.98 -0.90
CA ILE A 153 -0.84 -3.82 -0.25
C ILE A 153 -1.41 -3.66 1.15
N ASP A 154 -0.53 -3.41 2.12
CA ASP A 154 -0.88 -3.38 3.54
C ASP A 154 0.06 -2.48 4.34
N LEU A 155 -0.29 -2.23 5.60
CA LEU A 155 0.62 -1.69 6.60
C LEU A 155 1.41 -2.83 7.26
N TRP A 156 2.69 -2.59 7.51
CA TRP A 156 3.64 -3.49 8.14
C TRP A 156 4.19 -2.86 9.42
N ASN A 157 4.04 -3.53 10.57
CA ASN A 157 4.46 -2.99 11.86
C ASN A 157 5.85 -3.45 12.34
N GLY A 158 6.68 -3.98 11.44
CA GLY A 158 7.98 -4.56 11.80
C GLY A 158 7.94 -6.07 12.07
N ASN A 159 6.75 -6.66 12.23
CA ASN A 159 6.63 -8.11 12.46
C ASN A 159 5.45 -8.76 11.71
N ARG A 160 4.40 -8.00 11.40
CA ARG A 160 3.18 -8.49 10.74
C ARG A 160 2.47 -7.39 9.96
N LEU A 161 1.56 -7.82 9.08
CA LEU A 161 0.61 -6.97 8.36
C LEU A 161 -0.63 -6.67 9.22
N THR A 162 -1.40 -5.60 8.95
CA THR A 162 -2.66 -5.32 9.69
C THR A 162 -3.74 -6.33 9.39
N ILE A 163 -3.88 -6.71 8.13
CA ILE A 163 -4.81 -7.74 7.72
C ILE A 163 -4.09 -9.07 7.66
N SER A 164 -4.28 -9.82 8.75
CA SER A 164 -4.46 -11.25 8.62
C SER A 164 -5.78 -11.51 7.87
N SER A 165 -5.78 -11.33 6.54
CA SER A 165 -6.89 -11.78 5.69
C SER A 165 -7.25 -13.24 6.04
N PRO A 166 -8.43 -13.79 5.71
CA PRO A 166 -8.61 -15.25 5.73
C PRO A 166 -7.52 -16.02 4.94
N PHE A 167 -6.83 -15.36 3.99
CA PHE A 167 -5.59 -15.85 3.35
C PHE A 167 -4.38 -15.99 4.32
N ASN A 168 -4.40 -15.31 5.46
CA ASN A 168 -3.36 -15.30 6.49
C ASN A 168 -3.64 -16.26 7.67
N ILE A 169 -4.79 -16.95 7.72
CA ILE A 169 -4.99 -18.05 8.68
C ILE A 169 -4.00 -19.20 8.39
N PHE A 170 -3.69 -19.44 7.11
CA PHE A 170 -2.70 -20.44 6.70
C PHE A 170 -1.25 -19.99 6.92
N ALA A 171 -0.96 -18.70 6.88
CA ALA A 171 0.37 -18.16 7.15
C ALA A 171 0.69 -18.08 8.66
N THR A 172 -0.32 -17.79 9.49
CA THR A 172 -0.14 -17.60 10.94
C THR A 172 -0.05 -18.95 11.68
N THR A 173 -0.77 -19.97 11.22
CA THR A 173 -0.70 -21.34 11.79
C THR A 173 0.70 -21.97 11.63
N GLY A 174 1.45 -21.60 10.58
CA GLY A 174 2.81 -22.06 10.36
C GLY A 174 3.83 -21.50 11.38
N ARG A 175 3.62 -20.29 11.91
CA ARG A 175 4.48 -19.68 12.95
C ARG A 175 4.28 -20.31 14.32
N LEU A 176 3.07 -20.75 14.65
CA LEU A 176 2.79 -21.33 15.98
C LEU A 176 3.35 -22.76 16.14
N LEU A 177 3.60 -23.48 15.04
CA LEU A 177 3.95 -24.90 15.07
C LEU A 177 5.42 -25.22 14.72
N GLY A 178 6.29 -24.22 14.59
CA GLY A 178 7.75 -24.44 14.49
C GLY A 178 8.21 -25.34 13.34
N ARG A 179 7.43 -25.47 12.25
CA ARG A 179 7.69 -26.42 11.17
C ARG A 179 8.20 -25.72 9.91
N HIS A 180 9.51 -25.64 9.78
CA HIS A 180 10.19 -25.54 8.48
C HIS A 180 10.01 -26.86 7.74
N SER A 181 8.99 -27.04 6.88
CA SER A 181 9.02 -28.05 5.79
C SER A 181 7.84 -27.98 4.81
N PHE A 182 8.20 -27.73 3.56
CA PHE A 182 7.67 -28.20 2.27
C PHE A 182 6.48 -29.19 2.25
N ARG A 183 5.43 -28.82 1.51
CA ARG A 183 4.63 -29.72 0.63
C ARG A 183 4.01 -28.87 -0.51
N PRO A 184 4.24 -29.18 -1.80
CA PRO A 184 3.59 -28.49 -2.91
C PRO A 184 2.17 -29.02 -3.07
N GLY A 185 1.18 -28.12 -3.18
CA GLY A 185 -0.18 -28.52 -3.54
C GLY A 185 -1.27 -27.53 -3.13
N HIS A 186 -1.33 -27.10 -1.88
CA HIS A 186 -2.40 -26.20 -1.43
C HIS A 186 -1.96 -25.42 -0.18
N ALA A 187 -1.60 -24.13 -0.34
CA ALA A 187 -1.63 -23.12 0.74
C ALA A 187 -1.17 -21.76 0.21
N PHE A 188 -2.12 -20.88 -0.12
CA PHE A 188 -1.88 -19.45 -0.41
C PHE A 188 -1.50 -18.69 0.88
N GLY A 189 -0.38 -19.07 1.50
CA GLY A 189 0.04 -18.61 2.82
C GLY A 189 1.52 -18.30 2.83
N TRP A 190 1.88 -17.02 2.69
CA TRP A 190 3.24 -16.45 2.80
C TRP A 190 4.29 -16.91 1.78
N SER A 191 4.32 -18.20 1.39
CA SER A 191 5.12 -18.72 0.26
C SER A 191 4.77 -18.00 -1.03
N ASP A 192 3.50 -17.66 -1.26
CA ASP A 192 3.09 -16.94 -2.46
C ASP A 192 3.52 -15.48 -2.47
N LEU A 193 3.62 -14.83 -1.31
CA LEU A 193 4.10 -13.44 -1.26
C LEU A 193 5.60 -13.35 -1.64
N ARG A 194 6.40 -14.37 -1.31
CA ARG A 194 7.80 -14.47 -1.77
C ARG A 194 7.93 -14.63 -3.28
N ASN A 195 6.90 -15.17 -3.94
CA ASN A 195 6.84 -15.33 -5.39
C ASN A 195 6.38 -14.06 -6.12
N SER A 196 6.21 -12.95 -5.40
CA SER A 196 5.94 -11.65 -6.02
C SER A 196 7.07 -11.24 -6.94
N ARG A 197 6.71 -10.86 -8.18
CA ARG A 197 7.65 -10.28 -9.14
C ARG A 197 8.26 -8.98 -8.64
N ARG A 198 7.52 -8.26 -7.80
CA ARG A 198 7.97 -7.02 -7.22
C ARG A 198 7.40 -6.85 -5.81
N ILE A 199 8.28 -6.53 -4.88
CA ILE A 199 7.94 -6.16 -3.51
C ILE A 199 8.51 -4.77 -3.24
N LEU A 200 7.64 -3.82 -2.94
CA LEU A 200 8.02 -2.46 -2.59
C LEU A 200 7.67 -2.18 -1.14
N PHE A 201 8.61 -1.57 -0.42
CA PHE A 201 8.43 -1.11 0.95
C PHE A 201 8.59 0.42 1.00
N TRP A 202 7.73 1.08 1.75
CA TRP A 202 7.85 2.49 2.07
C TRP A 202 7.89 2.63 3.58
N GLU A 203 9.04 2.99 4.12
CA GLU A 203 9.16 3.25 5.56
C GLU A 203 8.29 4.45 5.95
N VAL A 204 7.57 4.31 7.05
CA VAL A 204 6.85 5.38 7.73
C VAL A 204 7.23 5.27 9.20
N ARG A 205 7.69 6.37 9.80
CA ARG A 205 8.12 6.42 11.20
C ARG A 205 7.04 6.96 12.11
#